data_AF-A0A832XYC7-F1
#
_entry.id   AF-A0A832XYC7-F1
#
_cell.length_a   1.000
_cell.length_b   1.000
_cell.length_c   1.000
_cell.angle_alpha   90.00
_cell.angle_beta   90.00
_cell.angle_gamma   90.00
#
_symmetry.space_group_name_H-M   'P 1'
#
loop_
_entity.id
_entity.type
_entity.pdbx_description
1 polymer ?
#
loop_
_entity_poly.entity_id
_entity_poly.type
_entity_poly.pdbx_seq_one_letter_code
_entity_poly.pdbx_strand_id
1 'polypeptide(L)' 'MTKLSINDIDFEKSQGLVPVIVQDIKSKDILMLAYANRLAVQETIKTGYGYYWSRSRD' A
#
# COMPACT_ATOMS: atom_id res chain seq x y z
N MET A 1 -7.02 -19.40 7.54
CA MET A 1 -6.59 -18.01 7.32
C MET A 1 -7.75 -17.24 6.72
N THR A 2 -8.16 -16.14 7.33
CA THR A 2 -9.20 -15.26 6.77
C THR A 2 -8.63 -14.53 5.56
N LYS A 3 -9.32 -14.57 4.43
CA LYS A 3 -8.90 -13.89 3.21
C LYS A 3 -9.27 -12.42 3.34
N LEU A 4 -8.26 -11.56 3.53
CA LEU A 4 -8.43 -10.11 3.49
C LEU A 4 -8.56 -9.63 2.04
N SER A 5 -9.34 -8.57 1.85
CA SER A 5 -9.57 -7.89 0.59
C SER A 5 -9.21 -6.40 0.71
N ILE A 6 -9.13 -5.70 -0.41
CA ILE A 6 -8.92 -4.25 -0.42
C ILE A 6 -10.05 -3.47 0.28
N ASN A 7 -11.24 -4.05 0.38
CA ASN A 7 -12.39 -3.41 1.03
C ASN A 7 -12.27 -3.45 2.56
N ASP A 8 -11.39 -4.29 3.10
CA ASP A 8 -11.12 -4.37 4.54
C ASP A 8 -10.11 -3.30 5.01
N ILE A 9 -9.52 -2.54 4.08
CA ILE A 9 -8.59 -1.46 4.36
C ILE A 9 -9.38 -0.16 4.60
N ASP A 10 -9.21 0.42 5.79
CA ASP A 10 -9.77 1.71 6.17
C ASP A 10 -8.88 2.86 5.67
N PHE A 11 -9.11 3.30 4.44
CA PHE A 11 -8.42 4.45 3.85
C PHE A 11 -8.87 5.79 4.48
N GLU A 12 -10.09 5.88 4.97
CA GLU A 12 -10.66 7.14 5.50
C GLU A 12 -9.97 7.57 6.80
N LYS A 13 -9.55 6.60 7.62
CA LYS A 13 -8.79 6.85 8.86
C LYS A 13 -7.54 7.73 8.67
N SER A 14 -6.94 7.75 7.48
CA SER A 14 -5.79 8.58 7.15
C SER A 14 -6.02 9.37 5.85
N GLN A 15 -7.22 9.95 5.71
CA GLN A 15 -7.57 10.92 4.65
C GLN A 15 -7.39 10.36 3.23
N GLY A 16 -7.83 9.12 3.01
CA GLY A 16 -7.75 8.45 1.71
C GLY A 16 -6.40 7.77 1.44
N LEU A 17 -5.43 7.88 2.34
CA LEU A 17 -4.10 7.27 2.24
C LEU A 17 -3.87 6.26 3.36
N VAL A 18 -3.08 5.23 3.08
CA VAL A 18 -2.59 4.30 4.09
C VAL A 18 -1.07 4.19 4.03
N PRO A 19 -0.40 4.02 5.19
CA PRO A 19 1.03 3.72 5.20
C PRO A 19 1.25 2.30 4.64
N VAL A 20 2.25 2.15 3.78
CA VAL A 20 2.65 0.87 3.18
C VAL A 20 4.11 0.62 3.54
N ILE A 21 4.38 -0.54 4.10
CA ILE A 21 5.74 -1.00 4.40
C ILE A 21 6.17 -1.97 3.31
N VAL A 22 7.29 -1.67 2.67
CA VAL A 22 7.92 -2.57 1.70
C VAL A 22 9.00 -3.36 2.42
N GLN A 23 8.91 -4.67 2.33
CA GLN A 23 9.82 -5.59 2.99
C GLN A 23 10.41 -6.55 1.96
N ASP A 24 11.71 -6.85 2.07
CA ASP A 24 12.31 -7.93 1.30
C ASP A 24 11.74 -9.29 1.71
N ILE A 25 11.32 -10.09 0.73
CA ILE A 25 10.64 -11.36 1.01
C ILE A 25 11.57 -12.42 1.63
N LYS A 26 12.88 -12.34 1.39
CA LYS A 26 13.88 -13.32 1.86
C LYS A 26 14.51 -12.86 3.18
N SER A 27 15.13 -11.68 3.22
CA SER A 27 15.87 -11.19 4.38
C SER A 27 14.97 -10.64 5.49
N LYS A 28 13.73 -10.25 5.13
CA LYS A 28 12.79 -9.55 6.01
C LYS A 28 13.20 -8.12 6.37
N ASP A 29 14.19 -7.58 5.67
CA ASP A 29 14.58 -6.18 5.86
C ASP A 29 13.47 -5.25 5.42
N ILE A 30 13.27 -4.18 6.20
CA ILE A 30 12.37 -3.10 5.84
C ILE A 30 13.09 -2.20 4.85
N LEU A 31 12.58 -2.14 3.62
CA LEU A 31 13.19 -1.40 2.52
C LEU A 31 12.69 0.05 2.48
N MET A 32 11.40 0.25 2.75
CA MET A 32 10.77 1.56 2.60
C MET A 32 9.45 1.67 3.39
N LEU A 33 9.15 2.89 3.84
CA LEU A 33 7.80 3.32 4.17
C LEU A 33 7.31 4.28 3.08
N ALA A 34 6.14 3.98 2.52
CA ALA A 34 5.45 4.82 1.55
C ALA A 34 3.98 5.04 1.96
N TYR A 35 3.25 5.79 1.15
CA TYR A 35 1.81 5.93 1.27
C TYR A 35 1.14 5.46 -0.02
N ALA A 36 -0.07 4.94 0.09
CA ALA A 36 -0.88 4.53 -1.05
C ALA A 36 -2.34 4.94 -0.85
N ASN A 37 -2.97 5.45 -1.90
CA ASN A 37 -4.42 5.55 -1.95
C ASN A 37 -5.04 4.23 -2.45
N ARG A 38 -6.37 4.16 -2.48
CA ARG A 38 -7.10 2.97 -2.95
C ARG A 38 -6.66 2.54 -4.36
N LEU A 39 -6.50 3.48 -5.29
CA LEU A 39 -6.10 3.19 -6.67
C LEU A 39 -4.70 2.58 -6.75
N ALA A 40 -3.73 3.14 -6.01
CA ALA A 40 -2.36 2.62 -5.97
C ALA A 40 -2.31 1.17 -5.45
N VAL A 41 -3.12 0.83 -4.44
CA VAL A 41 -3.23 -0.56 -3.97
C VAL A 41 -3.86 -1.47 -5.04
N GLN A 42 -4.89 -1.01 -5.75
CA GLN A 42 -5.51 -1.77 -6.86
C GLN A 42 -4.52 -2.06 -7.99
N GLU A 43 -3.77 -1.05 -8.43
CA GLU A 43 -2.77 -1.21 -9.50
C GLU A 43 -1.61 -2.12 -9.05
N THR A 44 -1.21 -2.06 -7.78
CA THR A 44 -0.22 -3.00 -7.22
C THR A 44 -0.69 -4.44 -7.31
N ILE A 45 -1.94 -4.72 -6.92
CA ILE A 45 -2.53 -6.08 -7.00
C ILE A 45 -2.65 -6.55 -8.46
N LYS A 46 -3.05 -5.66 -9.36
CA LYS A 46 -3.29 -5.97 -10.77
C LYS A 46 -1.99 -6.27 -11.54
N THR A 47 -0.92 -5.55 -11.24
CA THR A 47 0.31 -5.56 -12.05
C THR A 47 1.46 -6.33 -11.40
N GLY A 48 1.45 -6.47 -10.07
CA GLY A 48 2.56 -7.00 -9.30
C GLY A 48 3.70 -6.02 -9.04
N TYR A 49 3.60 -4.76 -9.46
CA TYR A 49 4.59 -3.70 -9.18
C TYR A 49 4.11 -2.80 -8.05
N GLY A 50 5.03 -2.20 -7.28
CA GLY A 50 4.67 -1.27 -6.20
C GLY A 50 4.21 0.09 -6.74
N TYR A 51 2.91 0.38 -6.63
CA TYR A 51 2.35 1.71 -6.90
C TYR A 51 2.15 2.46 -5.58
N TYR A 52 2.57 3.73 -5.53
CA TYR A 52 2.50 4.58 -4.35
C TYR A 52 1.88 5.93 -4.68
N TRP A 53 1.47 6.66 -3.65
CA TRP A 53 0.93 8.00 -3.74
C TRP A 53 1.85 9.00 -3.05
N SER A 54 2.26 10.04 -3.79
CA SER A 54 3.04 11.13 -3.22
C SER A 54 2.12 12.04 -2.41
N ARG A 55 2.54 12.38 -1.19
CA ARG A 55 1.81 13.33 -0.32
C ARG A 55 2.19 14.79 -0.55
N SER A 56 3.17 15.05 -1.40
CA SER A 56 3.74 16.40 -1.58
C SER A 56 3.65 16.91 -3.02
N ARG A 57 3.16 16.07 -3.95
CA ARG A 57 3.05 16.42 -5.36
C ARG A 57 1.71 17.08 -5.69
N ASP A 58 0.74 16.97 -4.78
CA ASP A 58 -0.59 17.59 -4.85
C ASP A 58 -0.74 18.61 -3.72
#